data_AF-A0A1G4VB66-F1
#
_entry.id   AF-A0A1G4VB66-F1
#
_cell.length_a   1.000
_cell.length_b   1.000
_cell.length_c   1.000
_cell.angle_alpha   90.00
_cell.angle_beta   90.00
_cell.angle_gamma   90.00
#
_symmetry.space_group_name_H-M   'P 1'
#
loop_
_entity.id
_entity.type
_entity.pdbx_description
1 polymer ?
#
loop_
_entity_poly.entity_id
_entity_poly.type
_entity_poly.pdbx_seq_one_letter_code
_entity_poly.pdbx_strand_id
1 'polypeptide(L)'
;MTDSIPTPEELEKIPYPDEAFNTWGAASVGIDPLAASFTSLPYQPVRPHVPFYRFVAFPDILDLRKAGYEMERFVPLFDRLEDVRYREALQLSEMLHYPSPALIWNPKRARHLELEVRAQLHEHGLGDIPPLLRRFLAKAFPGDTISYLSVDLITVFFWASLAELADDLAWRNPNLEAKAEYLRFPLRTIWN
;
A
#
# COMPACT_ATOMS: atom_id res chain seq x y z
N MET A 1 38.73 1.18 13.14
CA MET A 1 37.75 1.51 14.19
C MET A 1 36.64 0.48 14.04
N THR A 2 36.51 -0.41 15.01
CA THR A 2 35.62 -1.57 14.95
C THR A 2 34.20 -1.15 15.30
N ASP A 3 33.30 -1.10 14.31
CA ASP A 3 31.87 -0.89 14.55
C ASP A 3 31.28 -2.17 15.16
N SER A 4 31.23 -2.21 16.48
CA SER A 4 30.52 -3.22 17.26
C SER A 4 29.01 -2.93 17.19
N ILE A 5 28.23 -3.95 16.87
CA ILE A 5 26.75 -3.90 16.89
C ILE A 5 26.31 -3.46 18.29
N PRO A 6 25.49 -2.39 18.42
CA PRO A 6 25.04 -1.91 19.72
C PRO A 6 24.20 -2.97 20.42
N THR A 7 24.43 -3.10 21.71
CA THR A 7 23.69 -4.04 22.57
C THR A 7 22.27 -3.52 22.86
N PRO A 8 21.30 -4.40 23.18
CA PRO A 8 19.92 -3.99 23.46
C PRO A 8 19.79 -2.89 24.53
N GLU A 9 20.65 -2.93 25.55
CA GLU A 9 20.70 -1.95 26.64
C GLU A 9 21.20 -0.57 26.21
N GLU A 10 21.94 -0.47 25.10
CA GLU A 10 22.42 0.79 24.54
C GLU A 10 21.36 1.46 23.66
N LEU A 11 20.52 0.67 22.99
CA LEU A 11 19.39 1.16 22.21
C LEU A 11 18.32 1.82 23.11
N GLU A 12 18.12 1.31 24.32
CA GLU A 12 17.19 1.87 25.31
C GLU A 12 17.63 3.24 25.88
N LYS A 13 18.92 3.61 25.75
CA LYS A 13 19.46 4.88 26.27
C LYS A 13 19.34 6.05 25.29
N ILE A 14 18.84 5.82 24.07
CA ILE A 14 18.65 6.87 23.07
C ILE A 14 17.46 7.75 23.50
N PRO A 15 17.56 9.10 23.46
CA PRO A 15 16.69 9.99 24.24
C PRO A 15 15.21 10.07 23.81
N TYR A 16 14.73 9.22 22.91
CA TYR A 16 13.33 9.12 22.51
C TYR A 16 13.02 7.68 22.06
N PRO A 17 12.51 6.82 22.95
CA PRO A 17 12.13 5.46 22.60
C PRO A 17 10.72 5.49 22.01
N ASP A 18 10.58 6.00 20.79
CA ASP A 18 9.33 5.78 20.05
C ASP A 18 9.34 4.30 19.60
N GLU A 19 8.37 3.52 20.07
CA GLU A 19 8.20 2.10 19.72
C GLU A 19 8.15 1.87 18.20
N ALA A 20 7.86 2.92 17.42
CA ALA A 20 7.94 2.96 15.97
C ALA A 20 9.37 2.78 15.40
N PHE A 21 10.41 3.23 16.09
CA PHE A 21 11.81 3.03 15.68
C PHE A 21 12.24 1.57 15.87
N ASN A 22 11.77 0.93 16.95
CA ASN A 22 12.12 -0.44 17.28
C ASN A 22 11.31 -1.49 16.51
N THR A 23 10.11 -1.16 16.05
CA THR A 23 9.18 -2.14 15.43
C THR A 23 9.33 -2.23 13.89
N TRP A 24 9.96 -1.26 13.24
CA TRP A 24 9.93 -1.14 11.77
C TRP A 24 11.22 -1.57 11.07
N GLY A 25 11.32 -2.86 10.75
CA GLY A 25 12.35 -3.42 9.85
C GLY A 25 13.81 -3.24 10.32
N ALA A 26 14.78 -3.66 9.50
CA ALA A 26 16.21 -3.75 9.85
C ALA A 26 16.88 -2.43 10.32
N ALA A 27 16.20 -1.29 10.20
CA ALA A 27 16.65 -0.01 10.76
C ALA A 27 16.64 0.01 12.31
N SER A 28 15.79 -0.79 12.95
CA SER A 28 15.75 -1.00 14.40
C SER A 28 17.05 -1.60 14.97
N VAL A 29 17.90 -2.18 14.10
CA VAL A 29 19.22 -2.75 14.44
C VAL A 29 20.36 -1.83 13.99
N GLY A 30 20.07 -0.61 13.53
CA GLY A 30 21.06 0.35 13.04
C GLY A 30 21.66 -0.01 11.67
N ILE A 31 21.02 -0.90 10.91
CA ILE A 31 21.48 -1.31 9.59
C ILE A 31 20.58 -0.63 8.54
N ASP A 32 21.21 0.10 7.60
CA ASP A 32 20.52 0.67 6.45
C ASP A 32 19.69 -0.43 5.76
N PRO A 33 18.37 -0.27 5.53
CA PRO A 33 17.55 -1.28 4.86
C PRO A 33 18.11 -1.69 3.48
N LEU A 34 18.86 -0.80 2.81
CA LEU A 34 19.64 -1.13 1.62
C LEU A 34 20.84 -2.03 1.98
N ALA A 35 21.58 -1.74 3.05
CA ALA A 35 22.69 -2.58 3.53
C ALA A 35 22.24 -3.93 4.11
N ALA A 36 21.08 -4.02 4.74
CA ALA A 36 20.46 -5.28 5.18
C ALA A 36 20.09 -6.16 3.97
N SER A 37 19.80 -5.54 2.82
CA SER A 37 19.62 -6.24 1.54
C SER A 37 20.94 -6.64 0.85
N PHE A 38 22.07 -6.05 1.27
CA PHE A 38 23.43 -6.43 0.89
C PHE A 38 24.02 -7.34 1.97
N THR A 39 23.59 -8.60 2.00
CA THR A 39 24.25 -9.60 2.84
C THR A 39 25.75 -9.64 2.55
N SER A 40 26.57 -9.58 3.60
CA SER A 40 28.05 -9.65 3.55
C SER A 40 28.59 -11.02 3.10
N LEU A 41 27.72 -12.01 2.94
CA LEU A 41 28.06 -13.33 2.42
C LEU A 41 27.89 -13.35 0.90
N PRO A 42 28.97 -13.64 0.13
CA PRO A 42 28.84 -13.85 -1.30
C PRO A 42 28.00 -15.11 -1.51
N TYR A 43 26.85 -14.94 -2.18
CA TYR A 43 25.91 -15.99 -2.57
C TYR A 43 25.02 -16.57 -1.45
N GLN A 44 23.82 -16.00 -1.28
CA GLN A 44 22.65 -16.74 -0.78
C GLN A 44 21.68 -16.99 -1.94
N PRO A 45 21.15 -18.22 -2.09
CA PRO A 45 20.32 -18.61 -3.24
C PRO A 45 18.94 -17.94 -3.27
N VAL A 46 18.47 -17.40 -2.14
CA VAL A 46 17.20 -16.68 -2.04
C VAL A 46 17.43 -15.46 -1.17
N ARG A 47 17.46 -14.26 -1.77
CA ARG A 47 17.32 -13.03 -0.98
C ARG A 47 15.93 -13.05 -0.35
N PRO A 48 15.77 -12.81 0.96
CA PRO A 48 14.44 -12.67 1.53
C PRO A 48 13.74 -11.50 0.82
N HIS A 49 12.55 -11.77 0.26
CA HIS A 49 11.74 -10.74 -0.35
C HIS A 49 11.38 -9.70 0.72
N VAL A 50 11.72 -8.43 0.46
CA VAL A 50 11.37 -7.32 1.35
C VAL A 50 10.22 -6.56 0.71
N PRO A 51 9.06 -6.43 1.40
CA PRO A 51 7.91 -5.77 0.82
C PRO A 51 8.16 -4.30 0.46
N PHE A 52 7.56 -3.82 -0.65
CA PHE A 52 7.77 -2.49 -1.22
C PHE A 52 7.41 -1.38 -0.23
N TYR A 53 6.38 -1.59 0.59
CA TYR A 53 5.89 -0.59 1.53
C TYR A 53 6.86 -0.35 2.70
N ARG A 54 7.90 -1.19 2.85
CA ARG A 54 9.02 -0.93 3.77
C ARG A 54 10.02 0.11 3.26
N PHE A 55 9.98 0.42 1.96
CA PHE A 55 10.82 1.44 1.33
C PHE A 55 10.09 2.79 1.18
N VAL A 56 8.95 2.95 1.84
CA VAL A 56 8.21 4.22 1.90
C VAL A 56 9.01 5.25 2.70
N ALA A 57 8.96 6.51 2.25
CA ALA A 57 9.66 7.59 2.93
C ALA A 57 9.02 7.88 4.30
N PHE A 58 9.85 8.05 5.33
CA PHE A 58 9.40 8.33 6.69
C PHE A 58 8.41 9.52 6.81
N PRO A 59 8.59 10.65 6.10
CA PRO A 59 7.61 11.74 6.13
C PRO A 59 6.20 11.32 5.68
N ASP A 60 6.11 10.44 4.67
CA ASP A 60 4.80 9.98 4.22
C ASP A 60 4.11 9.08 5.28
N ILE A 61 4.89 8.30 6.04
CA ILE A 61 4.34 7.49 7.14
C ILE A 61 3.80 8.41 8.24
N LEU A 62 4.53 9.47 8.58
CA LEU A 62 4.08 10.46 9.55
C LEU A 62 2.80 11.18 9.08
N ASP A 63 2.69 11.50 7.80
CA ASP A 63 1.50 12.15 7.25
C ASP A 63 0.28 11.22 7.27
N LEU A 64 0.46 9.92 7.01
CA LEU A 64 -0.60 8.92 7.20
C LEU A 64 -1.06 8.86 8.67
N ARG A 65 -0.11 8.82 9.61
CA ARG A 65 -0.37 8.78 11.06
C ARG A 65 -1.06 10.04 11.57
N LYS A 66 -0.64 11.22 11.10
CA LYS A 66 -1.31 12.50 11.43
C LYS A 66 -2.77 12.50 10.98
N ALA A 67 -3.08 11.80 9.90
CA ALA A 67 -4.44 11.64 9.41
C ALA A 67 -5.23 10.52 10.15
N GLY A 68 -4.61 9.87 11.15
CA GLY A 68 -5.25 8.86 12.00
C GLY A 68 -5.16 7.43 11.49
N TYR A 69 -4.33 7.16 10.49
CA TYR A 69 -4.16 5.83 9.90
C TYR A 69 -2.74 5.30 10.10
N GLU A 70 -2.62 4.00 10.34
CA GLU A 70 -1.34 3.30 10.35
C GLU A 70 -1.16 2.49 9.05
N MET A 71 0.10 2.31 8.66
CA MET A 71 0.46 1.51 7.47
C MET A 71 -0.11 0.09 7.54
N GLU A 72 -0.15 -0.49 8.75
CA GLU A 72 -0.64 -1.85 9.02
C GLU A 72 -2.05 -2.10 8.48
N ARG A 73 -2.91 -1.08 8.45
CA ARG A 73 -4.26 -1.21 7.89
C ARG A 73 -4.26 -1.60 6.41
N PHE A 74 -3.25 -1.15 5.66
CA PHE A 74 -3.14 -1.38 4.22
C PHE A 74 -2.20 -2.54 3.87
N VAL A 75 -1.42 -3.05 4.82
CA VAL A 75 -0.50 -4.18 4.63
C VAL A 75 -1.17 -5.37 3.94
N PRO A 76 -2.39 -5.83 4.32
CA PRO A 76 -3.03 -6.95 3.64
C PRO A 76 -3.31 -6.71 2.15
N LEU A 77 -3.58 -5.45 1.75
CA LEU A 77 -3.74 -5.10 0.35
C LEU A 77 -2.40 -4.99 -0.36
N PHE A 78 -1.38 -4.47 0.31
CA PHE A 78 -0.05 -4.32 -0.27
C PHE A 78 0.65 -5.67 -0.47
N ASP A 79 0.55 -6.59 0.50
CA ASP A 79 1.04 -7.96 0.33
C ASP A 79 0.36 -8.64 -0.86
N ARG A 80 -0.95 -8.46 -1.01
CA ARG A 80 -1.68 -8.97 -2.18
C ARG A 80 -1.20 -8.37 -3.50
N LEU A 81 -0.79 -7.10 -3.52
CA LEU A 81 -0.24 -6.46 -4.72
C LEU A 81 1.10 -7.10 -5.13
N GLU A 82 1.92 -7.49 -4.16
CA GLU A 82 3.19 -8.16 -4.43
C GLU A 82 3.00 -9.59 -4.93
N ASP A 83 1.99 -10.27 -4.40
CA ASP A 83 1.68 -11.66 -4.75
C ASP A 83 0.86 -11.82 -6.04
N VAL A 84 0.51 -10.71 -6.72
CA VAL A 84 -0.29 -10.77 -7.96
C VAL A 84 0.44 -11.55 -9.04
N ARG A 85 -0.20 -12.61 -9.54
CA ARG A 85 0.32 -13.38 -10.66
C ARG A 85 0.07 -12.64 -11.97
N TYR A 86 0.93 -12.87 -12.95
CA TYR A 86 0.77 -12.29 -14.29
C TYR A 86 -0.61 -12.56 -14.92
N ARG A 87 -1.17 -13.77 -14.74
CA ARG A 87 -2.52 -14.10 -15.24
C ARG A 87 -3.61 -13.22 -14.61
N GLU A 88 -3.45 -12.89 -13.34
CA GLU A 88 -4.44 -12.12 -12.55
C GLU A 88 -4.36 -10.66 -12.96
N ALA A 89 -3.14 -10.14 -13.18
CA ALA A 89 -2.93 -8.82 -13.75
C ALA A 89 -3.57 -8.69 -15.16
N LEU A 90 -3.46 -9.73 -16.00
CA LEU A 90 -4.14 -9.75 -17.30
C LEU A 90 -5.66 -9.74 -17.16
N GLN A 91 -6.23 -10.52 -16.24
CA GLN A 91 -7.68 -10.54 -15.99
C GLN A 91 -8.20 -9.18 -15.50
N LEU A 92 -7.49 -8.52 -14.59
CA LEU A 92 -7.82 -7.16 -14.14
C LEU A 92 -7.77 -6.17 -15.30
N SER A 93 -6.70 -6.22 -16.09
CA SER A 93 -6.51 -5.34 -17.24
C SER A 93 -7.63 -5.54 -18.29
N GLU A 94 -7.97 -6.79 -18.59
CA GLU A 94 -9.07 -7.11 -19.50
C GLU A 94 -10.40 -6.52 -18.99
N MET A 95 -10.69 -6.67 -17.71
CA MET A 95 -11.91 -6.12 -17.10
C MET A 95 -11.95 -4.59 -17.10
N LEU A 96 -10.79 -3.92 -17.02
CA LEU A 96 -10.68 -2.46 -17.10
C LEU A 96 -10.88 -1.90 -18.51
N HIS A 97 -10.32 -2.57 -19.53
CA HIS A 97 -10.30 -2.05 -20.90
C HIS A 97 -11.42 -2.62 -21.77
N TYR A 98 -11.88 -3.83 -21.48
CA TYR A 98 -12.94 -4.55 -22.20
C TYR A 98 -14.08 -4.93 -21.25
N PRO A 99 -14.83 -3.95 -20.73
CA PRO A 99 -15.88 -4.21 -19.74
C PRO A 99 -17.00 -5.07 -20.33
N SER A 100 -17.26 -6.21 -19.69
CA SER A 100 -18.34 -7.12 -20.07
C SER A 100 -19.70 -6.58 -19.61
N PRO A 101 -20.72 -6.51 -20.48
CA PRO A 101 -22.07 -6.09 -20.09
C PRO A 101 -22.76 -7.08 -19.14
N ALA A 102 -22.24 -8.30 -18.99
CA ALA A 102 -22.76 -9.28 -18.06
C ALA A 102 -22.39 -8.98 -16.59
N LEU A 103 -21.37 -8.15 -16.36
CA LEU A 103 -20.96 -7.75 -15.02
C LEU A 103 -21.73 -6.50 -14.61
N ILE A 104 -22.16 -6.46 -13.34
CA ILE A 104 -22.75 -5.26 -12.71
C ILE A 104 -21.70 -4.13 -12.61
N TRP A 105 -20.42 -4.49 -12.70
CA TRP A 105 -19.29 -3.61 -12.52
C TRP A 105 -18.80 -2.98 -13.83
N ASN A 106 -18.47 -1.69 -13.81
CA ASN A 106 -17.94 -0.94 -14.94
C ASN A 106 -16.81 0.02 -14.50
N PRO A 107 -15.68 0.04 -15.20
CA PRO A 107 -14.53 0.91 -14.87
C PRO A 107 -14.87 2.41 -14.93
N LYS A 108 -15.77 2.84 -15.82
CA LYS A 108 -16.21 4.25 -15.89
C LYS A 108 -16.98 4.64 -14.63
N ARG A 109 -17.83 3.75 -14.13
CA ARG A 109 -18.58 3.98 -12.89
C ARG A 109 -17.64 3.95 -11.68
N ALA A 110 -16.68 3.02 -11.64
CA ALA A 110 -15.67 2.95 -10.59
C ALA A 110 -14.87 4.27 -10.49
N ARG A 111 -14.42 4.84 -11.61
CA ARG A 111 -13.74 6.16 -11.63
C ARG A 111 -14.61 7.29 -11.09
N HIS A 112 -15.91 7.27 -11.38
CA HIS A 112 -16.82 8.29 -10.84
C HIS A 112 -16.98 8.12 -9.32
N LEU A 113 -17.17 6.89 -8.85
CA LEU A 113 -17.26 6.59 -7.42
C LEU A 113 -15.96 6.90 -6.68
N GLU A 114 -14.80 6.67 -7.30
CA GLU A 114 -13.51 7.08 -6.76
C GLU A 114 -13.49 8.59 -6.45
N LEU A 115 -13.95 9.42 -7.38
CA LEU A 115 -14.02 10.88 -7.20
C LEU A 115 -15.01 11.25 -6.10
N GLU A 116 -16.18 10.61 -6.06
CA GLU A 116 -17.17 10.84 -5.00
C GLU A 116 -16.62 10.47 -3.61
N VAL A 117 -15.96 9.31 -3.48
CA VAL A 117 -15.34 8.87 -2.22
C VAL A 117 -14.24 9.84 -1.81
N ARG A 118 -13.39 10.28 -2.75
CA ARG A 118 -12.34 11.26 -2.47
C ARG A 118 -12.89 12.61 -2.02
N ALA A 119 -14.02 13.06 -2.58
CA ALA A 119 -14.69 14.27 -2.14
C ALA A 119 -15.17 14.14 -0.68
N GLN A 120 -15.78 13.00 -0.34
CA GLN A 120 -16.20 12.71 1.03
C GLN A 120 -15.01 12.63 2.00
N LEU A 121 -13.90 12.00 1.60
CA LEU A 121 -12.66 11.99 2.39
C LEU A 121 -12.14 13.40 2.64
N HIS A 122 -12.14 14.25 1.62
CA HIS A 122 -11.72 15.63 1.74
C HIS A 122 -12.62 16.43 2.70
N GLU A 123 -13.95 16.27 2.61
CA GLU A 123 -14.91 16.88 3.55
C GLU A 123 -14.67 16.47 5.01
N HIS A 124 -14.11 15.29 5.23
CA HIS A 124 -13.76 14.78 6.57
C HIS A 124 -12.30 15.03 6.98
N GLY A 125 -11.54 15.85 6.24
CA GLY A 125 -10.16 16.20 6.56
C GLY A 125 -9.12 15.14 6.18
N LEU A 126 -9.51 14.12 5.41
CA LEU A 126 -8.64 13.04 4.94
C LEU A 126 -8.18 13.24 3.48
N GLY A 127 -8.20 14.48 3.00
CA GLY A 127 -7.92 14.82 1.59
C GLY A 127 -6.50 14.49 1.12
N ASP A 128 -5.54 14.44 2.04
CA ASP A 128 -4.12 14.17 1.74
C ASP A 128 -3.80 12.67 1.66
N ILE A 129 -4.69 11.80 2.16
CA ILE A 129 -4.47 10.35 2.18
C ILE A 129 -4.51 9.74 0.76
N PRO A 130 -5.48 10.03 -0.12
CA PRO A 130 -5.52 9.42 -1.44
C PRO A 130 -4.26 9.66 -2.30
N PRO A 131 -3.73 10.91 -2.41
CA PRO A 131 -2.45 11.12 -3.09
C PRO A 131 -1.30 10.31 -2.49
N LEU A 132 -1.27 10.19 -1.16
CA LEU A 132 -0.23 9.47 -0.41
C LEU A 132 -0.29 7.95 -0.64
N LEU A 133 -1.48 7.35 -0.58
CA LEU A 133 -1.69 5.93 -0.93
C LEU A 133 -1.27 5.63 -2.37
N ARG A 134 -1.56 6.54 -3.31
CA ARG A 134 -1.13 6.38 -4.71
C ARG A 134 0.39 6.41 -4.83
N ARG A 135 1.09 7.24 -4.04
CA ARG A 135 2.58 7.23 -3.99
C ARG A 135 3.12 5.91 -3.44
N PHE A 136 2.47 5.32 -2.43
CA PHE A 136 2.89 4.04 -1.87
C PHE A 136 2.76 2.91 -2.89
N LEU A 137 1.60 2.80 -3.53
CA LEU A 137 1.35 1.80 -4.56
C LEU A 137 2.33 1.93 -5.74
N ALA A 138 2.72 3.15 -6.10
CA ALA A 138 3.71 3.37 -7.15
C ALA A 138 5.10 2.81 -6.79
N LYS A 139 5.44 2.68 -5.50
CA LYS A 139 6.72 2.07 -5.06
C LYS A 139 6.79 0.56 -5.30
N ALA A 140 5.65 -0.11 -5.50
CA ALA A 140 5.62 -1.53 -5.84
C ALA A 140 6.26 -1.84 -7.21
N PHE A 141 6.35 -0.85 -8.10
CA PHE A 141 6.91 -1.01 -9.45
C PHE A 141 8.08 -0.04 -9.68
N PRO A 142 9.23 -0.24 -9.01
CA PRO A 142 10.39 0.62 -9.18
C PRO A 142 11.10 0.33 -10.51
N GLY A 143 11.20 1.31 -11.41
CA GLY A 143 12.00 1.22 -12.64
C GLY A 143 11.54 2.11 -13.78
N ASP A 144 12.36 2.20 -14.84
CA ASP A 144 12.11 3.02 -16.04
C ASP A 144 11.05 2.45 -17.00
N THR A 145 10.55 1.22 -16.76
CA THR A 145 9.56 0.56 -17.61
C THR A 145 8.29 0.23 -16.83
N ILE A 146 7.51 1.26 -16.48
CA ILE A 146 6.14 1.07 -15.99
C ILE A 146 5.30 0.50 -17.15
N SER A 147 4.88 -0.76 -17.01
CA SER A 147 4.00 -1.41 -17.98
C SER A 147 2.55 -0.92 -17.81
N TYR A 148 1.72 -1.07 -18.85
CA TYR A 148 0.28 -0.77 -18.73
C TYR A 148 -0.38 -1.63 -17.63
N LEU A 149 0.07 -2.88 -17.44
CA LEU A 149 -0.39 -3.75 -16.37
C LEU A 149 -0.07 -3.19 -14.99
N SER A 150 1.11 -2.62 -14.79
CA SER A 150 1.49 -1.98 -13.54
C SER A 150 0.56 -0.80 -13.22
N VAL A 151 0.22 0.01 -14.23
CA VAL A 151 -0.74 1.13 -14.07
C VAL A 151 -2.14 0.64 -13.72
N ASP A 152 -2.59 -0.43 -14.37
CA ASP A 152 -3.89 -1.06 -14.12
C ASP A 152 -3.97 -1.63 -12.70
N LEU A 153 -2.91 -2.33 -12.24
CA LEU A 153 -2.80 -2.83 -10.88
C LEU A 153 -2.80 -1.70 -9.85
N ILE A 154 -1.99 -0.65 -10.04
CA ILE A 154 -2.00 0.52 -9.16
C ILE A 154 -3.41 1.10 -9.08
N THR A 155 -4.13 1.20 -10.19
CA THR A 155 -5.49 1.75 -10.23
C THR A 155 -6.48 0.89 -9.43
N VAL A 156 -6.45 -0.42 -9.62
CA VAL A 156 -7.37 -1.35 -8.94
C VAL A 156 -7.08 -1.40 -7.44
N PHE A 157 -5.80 -1.53 -7.05
CA PHE A 157 -5.42 -1.56 -5.64
C PHE A 157 -5.67 -0.20 -4.97
N PHE A 158 -5.52 0.90 -5.70
CA PHE A 158 -5.89 2.22 -5.19
C PHE A 158 -7.40 2.32 -4.88
N TRP A 159 -8.26 1.79 -5.75
CA TRP A 159 -9.70 1.72 -5.45
C TRP A 159 -10.00 0.87 -4.21
N ALA A 160 -9.30 -0.25 -4.04
CA ALA A 160 -9.45 -1.07 -2.84
C ALA A 160 -8.98 -0.35 -1.57
N SER A 161 -7.86 0.38 -1.63
CA SER A 161 -7.40 1.20 -0.49
C SER A 161 -8.37 2.34 -0.17
N LEU A 162 -9.01 2.95 -1.18
CA LEU A 162 -10.07 3.93 -0.95
C LEU A 162 -11.31 3.32 -0.31
N ALA A 163 -11.63 2.08 -0.66
CA ALA A 163 -12.75 1.37 -0.06
C ALA A 163 -12.52 1.08 1.43
N GLU A 164 -11.28 0.76 1.84
CA GLU A 164 -10.92 0.65 3.27
C GLU A 164 -11.23 1.94 4.04
N LEU A 165 -10.85 3.09 3.48
CA LEU A 165 -11.14 4.39 4.08
C LEU A 165 -12.64 4.72 4.09
N ALA A 166 -13.35 4.34 3.03
CA ALA A 166 -14.78 4.60 2.88
C ALA A 166 -15.62 3.81 3.90
N ASP A 167 -15.25 2.56 4.20
CA ASP A 167 -15.91 1.75 5.22
C ASP A 167 -15.77 2.35 6.62
N ASP A 168 -14.59 2.87 6.95
CA ASP A 168 -14.35 3.53 8.24
C ASP A 168 -15.22 4.80 8.40
N LEU A 169 -15.71 5.37 7.30
CA LEU A 169 -16.64 6.50 7.27
C LEU A 169 -18.11 6.10 7.03
N ALA A 170 -18.40 4.82 6.79
CA ALA A 170 -19.75 4.35 6.47
C ALA A 170 -20.75 4.62 7.60
N TRP A 171 -20.29 4.64 8.86
CA TRP A 171 -21.15 5.00 9.99
C TRP A 171 -21.68 6.43 9.93
N ARG A 172 -20.98 7.36 9.26
CA ARG A 172 -21.44 8.74 9.02
C ARG A 172 -22.28 8.86 7.77
N ASN A 173 -21.86 8.19 6.70
CA ASN A 173 -22.56 8.20 5.42
C ASN A 173 -22.73 6.76 4.92
N PRO A 174 -23.90 6.14 5.17
CA PRO A 174 -24.15 4.74 4.79
C PRO A 174 -24.01 4.48 3.28
N ASN A 175 -24.14 5.52 2.44
CA ASN A 175 -23.94 5.37 1.00
C ASN A 175 -22.49 5.00 0.63
N LEU A 176 -21.52 5.22 1.53
CA LEU A 176 -20.12 4.88 1.29
C LEU A 176 -19.89 3.36 1.25
N GLU A 177 -20.65 2.57 2.01
CA GLU A 177 -20.51 1.12 2.06
C GLU A 177 -20.72 0.48 0.67
N ALA A 178 -21.81 0.86 0.00
CA ALA A 178 -22.09 0.38 -1.36
C ALA A 178 -21.02 0.83 -2.37
N LYS A 179 -20.45 2.03 -2.19
CA LYS A 179 -19.37 2.53 -3.06
C LYS A 179 -18.07 1.78 -2.80
N ALA A 180 -17.75 1.52 -1.55
CA ALA A 180 -16.58 0.76 -1.13
C ALA A 180 -16.63 -0.66 -1.72
N GLU A 181 -17.76 -1.35 -1.60
CA GLU A 181 -17.94 -2.68 -2.19
C GLU A 181 -17.79 -2.65 -3.73
N TYR A 182 -18.35 -1.63 -4.39
CA TYR A 182 -18.19 -1.45 -5.84
C TYR A 182 -16.72 -1.22 -6.25
N LEU A 183 -15.95 -0.50 -5.44
CA LEU A 183 -14.53 -0.23 -5.68
C LEU A 183 -13.66 -1.47 -5.42
N ARG A 184 -14.01 -2.33 -4.46
CA ARG A 184 -13.30 -3.61 -4.19
C ARG A 184 -13.64 -4.74 -5.16
N PHE A 185 -14.76 -4.63 -5.88
CA PHE A 185 -15.27 -5.68 -6.76
C PHE A 185 -14.19 -6.32 -7.66
N PRO A 186 -13.29 -5.56 -8.33
CA PRO A 186 -12.24 -6.15 -9.16
C PRO A 186 -11.31 -7.13 -8.44
N LEU A 187 -10.98 -6.87 -7.18
CA LEU A 187 -10.12 -7.76 -6.41
C LEU A 187 -10.92 -8.98 -5.93
N ARG A 188 -12.19 -8.82 -5.58
CA ARG A 188 -13.05 -9.94 -5.17
C ARG A 188 -13.28 -10.95 -6.29
N THR A 189 -13.31 -10.53 -7.56
CA THR A 189 -13.52 -11.48 -8.67
C THR A 189 -12.35 -12.42 -8.89
N ILE A 190 -11.15 -12.05 -8.44
CA ILE A 190 -9.92 -12.84 -8.67
C ILE A 190 -9.55 -13.69 -7.45
N TRP A 191 -9.83 -13.19 -6.25
CA TRP A 191 -9.44 -13.83 -4.98
C TRP A 191 -10.64 -14.40 -4.19
N ASN A 192 -11.77 -14.66 -4.85
CA ASN A 192 -12.88 -15.45 -4.30
C ASN A 192 -12.63 -16.96 -4.38
#